data_AF-A0A7I7K2B1-F1
#
_entry.id   AF-A0A7I7K2B1-F1
#
_cell.length_a   1.000
_cell.length_b   1.000
_cell.length_c   1.000
_cell.angle_alpha   90.00
_cell.angle_beta   90.00
_cell.angle_gamma   90.00
#
_symmetry.space_group_name_H-M   'P 1'
#
loop_
_entity.id
_entity.type
_entity.pdbx_description
1 polymer ?
#
loop_
_entity_poly.entity_id
_entity_poly.type
_entity_poly.pdbx_seq_one_letter_code
_entity_poly.pdbx_strand_id
1 'polypeptide(L)'
;MDLKLQRIAAWGGVVMLALFFVFFMLIAKLIPPLSPTASAQSIADFLVANKLRVRVGLAFSLLAACLALPWLATICLRVRRVEGKWGVLSVTQIFGGVIFVPGFLFPMMVMATAAFRPEERDPQITQALNDVFWLMFVGIVGTLVVQAVVLTTASFVDRTTPGTFPRWFGYLNAWYALLALPGGAVMVFNSGPLAWNGVFAFWIPLVAFSVWMIAVTLVLLRSISAEQAAERSPTLVAS
;
A
#
# COMPACT_ATOMS: atom_id res chain seq x y z
N MET A 1 1.87 -25.44 11.83
CA MET A 1 0.73 -25.04 10.98
C MET A 1 0.76 -23.54 10.71
N ASP A 2 0.96 -22.73 11.75
CA ASP A 2 0.96 -21.26 11.68
C ASP A 2 1.95 -20.68 10.65
N LEU A 3 3.24 -21.08 10.67
CA LEU A 3 4.23 -20.60 9.70
C LEU A 3 3.91 -20.94 8.24
N LYS A 4 3.14 -22.00 7.97
CA LYS A 4 2.69 -22.30 6.59
C LYS A 4 1.65 -21.26 6.13
N LEU A 5 0.71 -20.90 7.01
CA LEU A 5 -0.29 -19.88 6.74
C LEU A 5 0.36 -18.50 6.57
N GLN A 6 1.30 -18.12 7.45
CA GLN A 6 2.07 -16.88 7.32
C GLN A 6 2.82 -16.82 5.97
N ARG A 7 3.38 -17.94 5.49
CA ARG A 7 4.08 -17.96 4.19
C ARG A 7 3.14 -17.73 3.01
N ILE A 8 1.93 -18.31 3.04
CA ILE A 8 0.90 -18.07 2.02
C ILE A 8 0.43 -16.62 2.09
N ALA A 9 0.14 -16.15 3.31
CA ALA A 9 -0.29 -14.79 3.58
C ALA A 9 0.73 -13.72 3.14
N ALA A 10 2.03 -14.00 3.26
CA ALA A 10 3.10 -13.12 2.80
C ALA A 10 3.04 -12.82 1.29
N TRP A 11 2.50 -13.73 0.46
CA TRP A 11 2.33 -13.44 -0.97
C TRP A 11 1.24 -12.40 -1.26
N GLY A 12 0.33 -12.16 -0.32
CA GLY A 12 -0.77 -11.22 -0.47
C GLY A 12 -0.33 -9.83 -0.90
N GLY A 13 0.82 -9.34 -0.42
CA GLY A 13 1.36 -8.04 -0.81
C GLY A 13 1.71 -7.93 -2.30
N VAL A 14 2.48 -8.88 -2.84
CA VAL A 14 2.91 -8.85 -4.25
C VAL A 14 1.74 -9.19 -5.18
N VAL A 15 0.85 -10.10 -4.78
CA VAL A 15 -0.37 -10.41 -5.55
C VAL A 15 -1.29 -9.20 -5.58
N MET A 16 -1.51 -8.52 -4.45
CA MET A 16 -2.26 -7.26 -4.40
C MET A 16 -1.63 -6.23 -5.34
N LEU A 17 -0.32 -5.99 -5.24
CA LEU A 17 0.39 -5.03 -6.10
C LEU A 17 0.22 -5.33 -7.59
N ALA A 18 0.40 -6.59 -8.00
CA ALA A 18 0.28 -7.01 -9.39
C ALA A 18 -1.14 -6.85 -9.93
N LEU A 19 -2.16 -7.31 -9.18
CA LEU A 19 -3.55 -7.17 -9.59
C LEU A 19 -3.97 -5.71 -9.60
N PHE A 20 -3.54 -4.92 -8.62
CA PHE A 20 -3.81 -3.49 -8.59
C PHE A 20 -3.20 -2.78 -9.80
N PHE A 21 -1.96 -3.10 -10.18
CA PHE A 21 -1.35 -2.60 -11.41
C PHE A 21 -2.20 -2.95 -12.66
N VAL A 22 -2.65 -4.19 -12.78
CA VAL A 22 -3.49 -4.61 -13.91
C VAL A 22 -4.83 -3.87 -13.94
N PHE A 23 -5.58 -3.88 -12.83
CA PHE A 23 -6.94 -3.37 -12.82
C PHE A 23 -7.02 -1.84 -12.74
N PHE A 24 -6.19 -1.22 -11.93
CA PHE A 24 -6.23 0.23 -11.72
C PHE A 24 -5.46 1.00 -12.81
N MET A 25 -4.25 0.53 -13.15
CA MET A 25 -3.39 1.24 -14.10
C MET A 25 -3.65 0.82 -15.55
N LEU A 26 -3.76 -0.48 -15.87
CA LEU A 26 -3.94 -0.90 -17.27
C LEU A 26 -5.40 -0.88 -17.74
N ILE A 27 -6.35 -1.33 -16.91
CA ILE A 27 -7.76 -1.42 -17.27
C ILE A 27 -8.49 -0.09 -17.03
N ALA A 28 -8.51 0.41 -15.79
CA ALA A 28 -9.17 1.68 -15.49
C ALA A 28 -8.47 2.88 -16.15
N LYS A 29 -7.15 2.79 -16.37
CA LYS A 29 -6.31 3.87 -16.94
C LYS A 29 -6.43 5.17 -16.16
N LEU A 30 -6.45 5.05 -14.82
CA LEU A 30 -6.41 6.21 -13.92
C LEU A 30 -4.98 6.67 -13.62
N ILE A 31 -3.97 5.92 -14.09
CA ILE A 31 -2.56 6.35 -14.10
C ILE A 31 -2.13 6.62 -15.56
N PRO A 32 -1.59 7.81 -15.89
CA PRO A 32 -1.29 8.94 -15.01
C PRO A 32 -2.54 9.59 -14.38
N PRO A 33 -2.43 10.19 -13.17
CA PRO A 33 -3.55 10.83 -12.51
C PRO A 33 -4.21 11.93 -13.35
N LEU A 34 -5.53 12.05 -13.24
CA LEU A 34 -6.26 13.17 -13.82
C LEU A 34 -5.75 14.47 -13.22
N SER A 35 -5.46 15.47 -14.06
CA SER A 35 -4.80 16.69 -13.62
C SER A 35 -5.66 17.50 -12.63
N PRO A 36 -5.08 18.04 -11.54
CA PRO A 36 -5.77 18.98 -10.64
C PRO A 36 -6.22 20.27 -11.31
N THR A 37 -5.59 20.62 -12.45
CA THR A 37 -5.93 21.80 -13.25
C THR A 37 -6.83 21.49 -14.44
N ALA A 38 -7.28 20.24 -14.58
CA ALA A 38 -8.24 19.87 -15.62
C ALA A 38 -9.59 20.57 -15.39
N SER A 39 -10.25 20.99 -16.46
CA SER A 39 -11.59 21.57 -16.34
C SER A 39 -12.59 20.50 -15.89
N ALA A 40 -13.62 20.92 -15.16
CA ALA A 40 -14.70 20.03 -14.74
C ALA A 40 -15.29 19.23 -15.92
N GLN A 41 -15.49 19.89 -17.06
CA GLN A 41 -15.99 19.26 -18.29
C GLN A 41 -15.05 18.16 -18.79
N SER A 42 -13.74 18.42 -18.84
CA SER A 42 -12.78 17.41 -19.33
C SER A 42 -12.72 16.15 -18.46
N ILE A 43 -12.87 16.30 -17.14
CA ILE A 43 -12.95 15.16 -16.21
C ILE A 43 -14.25 14.38 -16.44
N ALA A 44 -15.37 15.09 -16.61
CA ALA A 44 -16.67 14.47 -16.89
C ALA A 44 -16.63 13.69 -18.21
N ASP A 45 -16.13 14.31 -19.29
CA ASP A 45 -16.00 13.70 -20.61
C ASP A 45 -15.14 12.43 -20.56
N PHE A 46 -14.04 12.46 -19.79
CA PHE A 46 -13.21 11.27 -19.58
C PHE A 46 -14.01 10.13 -18.93
N LEU A 47 -14.77 10.40 -17.86
CA LEU A 47 -15.54 9.36 -17.18
C LEU A 47 -16.71 8.85 -18.01
N VAL A 48 -17.37 9.72 -18.80
CA VAL A 48 -18.42 9.32 -19.76
C VAL A 48 -17.84 8.39 -20.82
N ALA A 49 -16.77 8.82 -21.50
CA ALA A 49 -16.16 8.05 -22.59
C ALA A 49 -15.58 6.70 -22.13
N ASN A 50 -15.22 6.58 -20.84
CA ASN A 50 -14.48 5.43 -20.31
C ASN A 50 -15.21 4.69 -19.18
N LYS A 51 -16.51 4.94 -19.02
CA LYS A 51 -17.37 4.45 -17.93
C LYS A 51 -17.18 2.98 -17.61
N LEU A 52 -17.27 2.10 -18.61
CA LEU A 52 -17.20 0.64 -18.40
C LEU A 52 -15.83 0.22 -17.86
N ARG A 53 -14.74 0.66 -18.51
CA ARG A 53 -13.37 0.27 -18.10
C ARG A 53 -13.00 0.81 -16.72
N VAL A 54 -13.43 2.03 -16.40
CA VAL A 54 -13.18 2.64 -15.09
C VAL A 54 -13.90 1.84 -14.00
N ARG A 55 -15.18 1.51 -14.19
CA ARG A 55 -15.94 0.72 -13.21
C ARG A 55 -15.38 -0.68 -13.02
N VAL A 56 -15.09 -1.39 -14.11
CA VAL A 56 -14.53 -2.75 -14.06
C VAL A 56 -13.16 -2.71 -13.37
N GLY A 57 -12.30 -1.77 -13.76
CA GLY A 57 -10.99 -1.60 -13.13
C GLY A 57 -11.09 -1.29 -11.64
N LEU A 58 -11.97 -0.37 -11.22
CA LEU A 58 -12.18 -0.07 -9.79
C LEU A 58 -12.74 -1.27 -9.02
N ALA A 59 -13.76 -1.96 -9.56
CA ALA A 59 -14.38 -3.12 -8.93
C ALA A 59 -13.34 -4.21 -8.60
N PHE A 60 -12.50 -4.56 -9.57
CA PHE A 60 -11.45 -5.56 -9.35
C PHE A 60 -10.27 -5.04 -8.53
N SER A 61 -9.97 -3.73 -8.57
CA SER A 61 -8.93 -3.14 -7.72
C SER A 61 -9.30 -3.16 -6.24
N LEU A 62 -10.59 -2.98 -5.92
CA LEU A 62 -11.11 -3.12 -4.56
C LEU A 62 -10.91 -4.54 -4.02
N LEU A 63 -11.23 -5.55 -4.84
CA LEU A 63 -11.00 -6.95 -4.49
C LEU A 63 -9.50 -7.24 -4.32
N ALA A 64 -8.67 -6.71 -5.21
CA ALA A 64 -7.22 -6.85 -5.12
C ALA A 64 -6.67 -6.23 -3.82
N ALA A 65 -7.16 -5.06 -3.40
CA ALA A 65 -6.72 -4.39 -2.17
C ALA A 65 -6.94 -5.26 -0.91
N CYS A 66 -8.03 -6.03 -0.84
CA CYS A 66 -8.32 -6.93 0.28
C CYS A 66 -7.28 -8.06 0.45
N LEU A 67 -6.54 -8.43 -0.60
CA LEU A 67 -5.48 -9.43 -0.52
C LEU A 67 -4.29 -8.98 0.35
N ALA A 68 -4.18 -7.69 0.64
CA ALA A 68 -3.19 -7.17 1.58
C ALA A 68 -3.48 -7.53 3.04
N LEU A 69 -4.73 -7.83 3.42
CA LEU A 69 -5.09 -8.13 4.82
C LEU A 69 -4.23 -9.25 5.45
N PRO A 70 -4.13 -10.45 4.85
CA PRO A 70 -3.27 -11.51 5.41
C PRO A 70 -1.78 -11.13 5.37
N TRP A 71 -1.34 -10.36 4.38
CA TRP A 71 0.03 -9.86 4.30
C TRP A 71 0.37 -8.91 5.46
N LEU A 72 -0.51 -7.96 5.76
CA LEU A 72 -0.39 -7.02 6.89
C LEU A 72 -0.39 -7.77 8.23
N ALA A 73 -1.25 -8.77 8.39
CA ALA A 73 -1.25 -9.63 9.57
C ALA A 73 0.12 -10.32 9.75
N THR A 74 0.71 -10.80 8.66
CA THR A 74 2.03 -11.42 8.67
C THR A 74 3.12 -10.43 9.10
N ILE A 75 3.09 -9.19 8.61
CA ILE A 75 4.02 -8.14 9.06
C ILE A 75 3.90 -7.93 10.58
N CYS A 76 2.68 -7.79 11.09
CA CYS A 76 2.44 -7.60 12.53
C CYS A 76 3.01 -8.76 13.35
N LEU A 77 2.83 -10.01 12.89
CA LEU A 77 3.37 -11.19 13.56
C LEU A 77 4.90 -11.22 13.56
N ARG A 78 5.55 -10.77 12.47
CA ARG A 78 7.02 -10.65 12.44
C ARG A 78 7.53 -9.54 13.36
N VAL A 79 6.87 -8.39 13.42
CA VAL A 79 7.21 -7.31 14.36
C VAL A 79 7.04 -7.79 15.81
N ARG A 80 5.96 -8.53 16.10
CA ARG A 80 5.74 -9.15 17.42
C ARG A 80 6.83 -10.14 17.78
N ARG A 81 7.30 -10.94 16.82
CA ARG A 81 8.42 -11.85 17.04
C ARG A 81 9.68 -11.09 17.46
N VAL A 82 9.97 -9.96 16.83
CA VAL A 82 11.09 -9.09 17.22
C VAL A 82 10.93 -8.54 18.64
N GLU A 83 9.72 -8.09 19.00
CA GLU A 83 9.45 -7.58 20.35
C GLU A 83 9.38 -8.69 21.43
N GLY A 84 9.19 -9.95 21.04
CA GLY A 84 8.94 -11.09 21.94
C GLY A 84 7.58 -11.06 22.65
N LYS A 85 6.80 -9.98 22.49
CA LYS A 85 5.46 -9.76 23.06
C LYS A 85 4.68 -8.79 22.18
N TRP A 86 3.41 -8.55 22.52
CA TRP A 86 2.64 -7.45 21.94
C TRP A 86 3.10 -6.13 22.58
N GLY A 87 4.12 -5.50 21.98
CA GLY A 87 4.65 -4.20 22.40
C GLY A 87 4.16 -3.05 21.53
N VAL A 88 4.74 -1.87 21.76
CA VAL A 88 4.36 -0.64 21.06
C VAL A 88 4.55 -0.79 19.55
N LEU A 89 5.65 -1.40 19.10
CA LEU A 89 5.89 -1.54 17.65
C LEU A 89 4.84 -2.42 16.99
N SER A 90 4.49 -3.55 17.59
CA SER A 90 3.51 -4.48 17.03
C SER A 90 2.09 -3.90 17.04
N VAL A 91 1.71 -3.22 18.12
CA VAL A 91 0.39 -2.60 18.24
C VAL A 91 0.26 -1.41 17.29
N THR A 92 1.30 -0.56 17.17
CA THR A 92 1.34 0.50 16.16
C THR A 92 1.27 -0.07 14.75
N GLN A 93 1.95 -1.19 14.47
CA GLN A 93 1.86 -1.86 13.18
C GLN A 93 0.45 -2.37 12.88
N ILE A 94 -0.29 -2.88 13.88
CA ILE A 94 -1.70 -3.26 13.72
C ILE A 94 -2.55 -2.04 13.34
N PHE A 95 -2.45 -0.94 14.09
CA PHE A 95 -3.21 0.27 13.78
C PHE A 95 -2.90 0.80 12.38
N GLY A 96 -1.62 0.81 12.00
CA GLY A 96 -1.20 1.19 10.66
C GLY A 96 -1.73 0.25 9.57
N GLY A 97 -1.68 -1.06 9.81
CA GLY A 97 -2.18 -2.06 8.88
C GLY A 97 -3.70 -2.02 8.71
N VAL A 98 -4.46 -1.76 9.77
CA VAL A 98 -5.93 -1.61 9.69
C VAL A 98 -6.34 -0.47 8.77
N ILE A 99 -5.57 0.62 8.72
CA ILE A 99 -5.85 1.78 7.86
C ILE A 99 -5.37 1.55 6.41
N PHE A 100 -4.39 0.68 6.19
CA PHE A 100 -3.80 0.44 4.87
C PHE A 100 -4.85 0.11 3.80
N VAL A 101 -5.69 -0.91 4.03
CA VAL A 101 -6.70 -1.34 3.04
C VAL A 101 -7.81 -0.29 2.86
N PRO A 102 -8.40 0.30 3.92
CA PRO A 102 -9.31 1.44 3.79
C PRO A 102 -8.74 2.62 3.00
N GLY A 103 -7.42 2.86 3.08
CA GLY A 103 -6.72 3.87 2.27
C GLY A 103 -6.83 3.65 0.76
N PHE A 104 -7.11 2.42 0.31
CA PHE A 104 -7.46 2.11 -1.08
C PHE A 104 -8.98 2.06 -1.30
N LEU A 105 -9.72 1.45 -0.37
CA LEU A 105 -11.16 1.21 -0.56
C LEU A 105 -11.96 2.51 -0.63
N PHE A 106 -11.75 3.44 0.30
CA PHE A 106 -12.54 4.66 0.39
C PHE A 106 -12.36 5.60 -0.81
N PRO A 107 -11.14 5.95 -1.26
CA PRO A 107 -11.01 6.71 -2.49
C PRO A 107 -11.68 5.98 -3.66
N MET A 108 -11.45 4.68 -3.83
CA MET A 108 -12.07 3.94 -4.94
C MET A 108 -13.60 3.98 -4.93
N MET A 109 -14.24 4.01 -3.76
CA MET A 109 -15.69 4.24 -3.66
C MET A 109 -16.12 5.63 -4.13
N VAL A 110 -15.32 6.66 -3.87
CA VAL A 110 -15.57 8.02 -4.36
C VAL A 110 -15.47 8.06 -5.89
N MET A 111 -14.40 7.52 -6.47
CA MET A 111 -14.25 7.48 -7.93
C MET A 111 -15.30 6.58 -8.60
N ALA A 112 -15.67 5.46 -7.97
CA ALA A 112 -16.75 4.60 -8.45
C ALA A 112 -18.08 5.35 -8.45
N THR A 113 -18.36 6.15 -7.42
CA THR A 113 -19.52 7.04 -7.36
C THR A 113 -19.55 8.03 -8.51
N ALA A 114 -18.41 8.68 -8.78
CA ALA A 114 -18.26 9.61 -9.92
C ALA A 114 -18.55 8.90 -11.25
N ALA A 115 -18.02 7.69 -11.43
CA ALA A 115 -18.20 6.88 -12.62
C ALA A 115 -19.54 6.11 -12.69
N PHE A 116 -20.42 6.14 -11.67
CA PHE A 116 -21.65 5.31 -11.61
C PHE A 116 -22.83 5.81 -12.45
N ARG A 117 -22.83 7.08 -12.85
CA ARG A 117 -23.76 7.65 -13.84
C ARG A 117 -23.20 8.99 -14.33
N PRO A 118 -22.03 8.97 -14.97
CA PRO A 118 -21.29 10.19 -15.29
C PRO A 118 -22.06 11.08 -16.28
N GLU A 119 -22.95 10.52 -17.10
CA GLU A 119 -23.75 11.26 -18.08
C GLU A 119 -24.88 12.10 -17.44
N GLU A 120 -25.39 11.67 -16.29
CA GLU A 120 -26.51 12.33 -15.59
C GLU A 120 -26.02 13.34 -14.54
N ARG A 121 -24.71 13.47 -14.37
CA ARG A 121 -24.11 14.24 -13.27
C ARG A 121 -23.49 15.53 -13.80
N ASP A 122 -23.77 16.62 -13.09
CA ASP A 122 -23.14 17.90 -13.36
C ASP A 122 -21.59 17.78 -13.30
N PRO A 123 -20.86 18.35 -14.29
CA PRO A 123 -19.40 18.30 -14.31
C PRO A 123 -18.72 18.80 -13.04
N GLN A 124 -19.27 19.81 -12.36
CA GLN A 124 -18.68 20.36 -11.13
C GLN A 124 -18.74 19.36 -9.96
N ILE A 125 -19.83 18.59 -9.86
CA ILE A 125 -19.95 17.53 -8.86
C ILE A 125 -18.93 16.42 -9.17
N THR A 126 -18.77 16.08 -10.44
CA THR A 126 -17.78 15.09 -10.88
C THR A 126 -16.35 15.54 -10.57
N GLN A 127 -16.03 16.82 -10.77
CA GLN A 127 -14.74 17.40 -10.39
C GLN A 127 -14.51 17.30 -8.88
N ALA A 128 -15.47 17.72 -8.06
CA ALA A 128 -15.34 17.62 -6.60
C ALA A 128 -15.10 16.17 -6.13
N LEU A 129 -15.78 15.18 -6.72
CA LEU A 129 -15.55 13.77 -6.42
C LEU A 129 -14.17 13.29 -6.87
N ASN A 130 -13.69 13.74 -8.05
CA ASN A 130 -12.34 13.46 -8.51
C ASN A 130 -11.28 14.01 -7.53
N ASP A 131 -11.50 15.22 -7.02
CA ASP A 131 -10.55 15.86 -6.12
C ASP A 131 -10.50 15.14 -4.78
N VAL A 132 -11.66 14.81 -4.21
CA VAL A 132 -11.75 13.98 -2.99
C VAL A 132 -11.06 12.63 -3.22
N PHE A 133 -11.26 11.99 -4.37
CA PHE A 133 -10.57 10.75 -4.71
C PHE A 133 -9.05 10.88 -4.66
N TRP A 134 -8.47 11.85 -5.38
CA TRP A 134 -7.01 11.99 -5.47
C TRP A 134 -6.38 12.46 -4.16
N LEU A 135 -7.04 13.37 -3.45
CA LEU A 135 -6.57 13.82 -2.14
C LEU A 135 -6.57 12.68 -1.12
N MET A 136 -7.58 11.81 -1.12
CA MET A 136 -7.58 10.62 -0.28
C MET A 136 -6.54 9.59 -0.74
N PHE A 137 -6.47 9.31 -2.04
CA PHE A 137 -5.63 8.26 -2.58
C PHE A 137 -4.13 8.55 -2.44
N VAL A 138 -3.72 9.80 -2.66
CA VAL A 138 -2.31 10.21 -2.57
C VAL A 138 -1.97 10.77 -1.19
N GLY A 139 -2.91 11.46 -0.53
CA GLY A 139 -2.65 12.21 0.69
C GLY A 139 -2.60 11.37 1.97
N ILE A 140 -3.09 10.13 2.00
CA ILE A 140 -3.04 9.25 3.19
C ILE A 140 -1.64 8.60 3.31
N VAL A 141 -0.60 9.43 3.41
CA VAL A 141 0.78 8.95 3.46
C VAL A 141 1.32 8.75 4.88
N GLY A 142 0.78 9.50 5.86
CA GLY A 142 1.27 9.47 7.24
C GLY A 142 1.26 8.08 7.85
N THR A 143 0.20 7.29 7.60
CA THR A 143 0.11 5.92 8.12
C THR A 143 1.14 4.97 7.51
N LEU A 144 1.48 5.13 6.23
CA LEU A 144 2.52 4.33 5.58
C LEU A 144 3.91 4.70 6.11
N VAL A 145 4.16 5.99 6.34
CA VAL A 145 5.39 6.48 6.96
C VAL A 145 5.57 5.89 8.36
N VAL A 146 4.51 5.88 9.18
CA VAL A 146 4.56 5.29 10.53
C VAL A 146 4.88 3.79 10.48
N GLN A 147 4.25 3.03 9.57
CA GLN A 147 4.57 1.60 9.40
C GLN A 147 6.03 1.38 8.98
N ALA A 148 6.55 2.22 8.08
CA ALA A 148 7.94 2.17 7.66
C ALA A 148 8.89 2.48 8.83
N VAL A 149 8.57 3.45 9.68
CA VAL A 149 9.36 3.76 10.89
C VAL A 149 9.34 2.60 11.89
N VAL A 150 8.20 1.93 12.05
CA VAL A 150 8.09 0.72 12.87
C VAL A 150 9.03 -0.37 12.34
N LEU A 151 8.99 -0.66 11.04
CA LEU A 151 9.84 -1.68 10.42
C LEU A 151 11.33 -1.30 10.44
N THR A 152 11.64 -0.01 10.29
CA THR A 152 12.99 0.54 10.47
C THR A 152 13.50 0.21 11.87
N THR A 153 12.72 0.55 12.88
CA THR A 153 13.06 0.35 14.30
C THR A 153 13.20 -1.13 14.60
N ALA A 154 12.20 -1.94 14.23
CA ALA A 154 12.21 -3.38 14.41
C ALA A 154 13.46 -4.03 13.78
N SER A 155 13.87 -3.59 12.59
CA SER A 155 15.07 -4.12 11.92
C SER A 155 16.38 -3.84 12.66
N PHE A 156 16.46 -2.73 13.41
CA PHE A 156 17.68 -2.38 14.14
C PHE A 156 17.71 -2.91 15.57
N VAL A 157 16.55 -3.18 16.17
CA VAL A 157 16.45 -3.77 17.53
C VAL A 157 16.32 -5.29 17.51
N ASP A 158 16.18 -5.90 16.34
CA ASP A 158 16.03 -7.35 16.19
C ASP A 158 17.23 -8.12 16.77
N ARG A 159 16.95 -8.98 17.75
CA ARG A 159 17.89 -9.90 18.41
C ARG A 159 17.43 -11.36 18.31
N THR A 160 16.47 -11.66 17.43
CA THR A 160 15.92 -13.00 17.27
C THR A 160 16.93 -13.95 16.62
N THR A 161 16.83 -15.24 16.96
CA THR A 161 17.65 -16.30 16.37
C THR A 161 16.72 -17.41 15.86
N PRO A 162 16.64 -17.67 14.53
CA PRO A 162 17.25 -16.88 13.45
C PRO A 162 16.66 -15.47 13.35
N GLY A 163 17.46 -14.53 12.82
CA GLY A 163 17.09 -13.12 12.67
C GLY A 163 15.85 -12.92 11.80
N THR A 164 14.93 -12.09 12.27
CA THR A 164 13.64 -11.83 11.63
C THR A 164 13.76 -10.80 10.52
N PHE A 165 14.49 -9.71 10.76
CA PHE A 165 14.69 -8.60 9.84
C PHE A 165 16.20 -8.27 9.70
N PRO A 166 16.75 -8.26 8.47
CA PRO A 166 18.14 -7.88 8.25
C PRO A 166 18.33 -6.35 8.32
N ARG A 167 19.54 -5.86 8.67
CA ARG A 167 19.80 -4.41 8.82
C ARG A 167 19.55 -3.59 7.55
N TRP A 168 19.82 -4.15 6.37
CA TRP A 168 19.54 -3.47 5.08
C TRP A 168 18.05 -3.14 4.92
N PHE A 169 17.17 -3.99 5.46
CA PHE A 169 15.73 -3.77 5.42
C PHE A 169 15.35 -2.56 6.28
N GLY A 170 16.04 -2.33 7.40
CA GLY A 170 15.89 -1.11 8.19
C GLY A 170 16.21 0.15 7.40
N TYR A 171 17.34 0.18 6.69
CA TYR A 171 17.70 1.32 5.83
C TYR A 171 16.72 1.54 4.68
N LEU A 172 16.23 0.46 4.06
CA LEU A 172 15.22 0.56 3.00
C LEU A 172 13.91 1.17 3.50
N ASN A 173 13.46 0.78 4.70
CA ASN A 173 12.25 1.35 5.29
C ASN A 173 12.41 2.83 5.66
N ALA A 174 13.57 3.23 6.19
CA ALA A 174 13.87 4.63 6.46
C ALA A 174 13.89 5.46 5.16
N TRP A 175 14.48 4.92 4.10
CA TRP A 175 14.48 5.53 2.77
C TRP A 175 13.05 5.68 2.21
N TYR A 176 12.24 4.62 2.30
CA TYR A 176 10.84 4.67 1.86
C TYR A 176 10.03 5.71 2.64
N ALA A 177 10.21 5.78 3.97
CA ALA A 177 9.55 6.78 4.82
C ALA A 177 9.85 8.20 4.33
N LEU A 178 11.12 8.51 4.02
CA LEU A 178 11.53 9.81 3.49
C LEU A 178 10.88 10.12 2.13
N LEU A 179 10.88 9.15 1.21
CA LEU A 179 10.33 9.34 -0.13
C LEU A 179 8.80 9.43 -0.17
N ALA A 180 8.12 8.90 0.84
CA ALA A 180 6.67 8.96 0.92
C ALA A 180 6.17 10.33 1.42
N LEU A 181 6.93 11.03 2.27
CA LEU A 181 6.52 12.31 2.88
C LEU A 181 5.94 13.36 1.91
N PRO A 182 6.49 13.58 0.70
CA PRO A 182 5.95 14.57 -0.23
C PRO A 182 4.51 14.29 -0.68
N GLY A 183 4.00 13.05 -0.54
CA GLY A 183 2.61 12.72 -0.81
C GLY A 183 1.61 13.53 0.04
N GLY A 184 2.00 13.98 1.23
CA GLY A 184 1.15 14.84 2.07
C GLY A 184 1.01 16.27 1.55
N ALA A 185 1.92 16.72 0.66
CA ALA A 185 1.90 18.07 0.11
C ALA A 185 0.72 18.30 -0.86
N VAL A 186 0.08 17.24 -1.35
CA VAL A 186 -1.06 17.35 -2.27
C VAL A 186 -2.25 18.10 -1.69
N MET A 187 -2.34 18.22 -0.36
CA MET A 187 -3.36 19.02 0.32
C MET A 187 -3.18 20.53 0.15
N VAL A 188 -2.00 20.97 -0.30
CA VAL A 188 -1.61 22.38 -0.40
C VAL A 188 -1.41 22.81 -1.85
N PHE A 189 -0.91 21.92 -2.71
CA PHE A 189 -0.51 22.25 -4.08
C PHE A 189 -1.48 21.72 -5.13
N ASN A 190 -2.06 22.64 -5.91
CA ASN A 190 -2.94 22.32 -7.05
C ASN A 190 -2.20 22.23 -8.39
N SER A 191 -0.91 22.52 -8.45
CA SER A 191 -0.10 22.42 -9.66
C SER A 191 1.38 22.26 -9.35
N GLY A 192 2.18 21.92 -10.37
CA GLY A 192 3.62 21.74 -10.24
C GLY A 192 4.02 20.37 -9.68
N PRO A 193 5.28 20.20 -9.26
CA PRO A 193 5.85 18.88 -8.97
C PRO A 193 5.36 18.25 -7.66
N LEU A 194 4.68 19.03 -6.80
CA LEU A 194 4.10 18.61 -5.52
C LEU A 194 2.57 18.39 -5.58
N ALA A 195 1.93 18.63 -6.72
CA ALA A 195 0.52 18.31 -6.90
C ALA A 195 0.30 16.79 -7.05
N TRP A 196 -0.93 16.28 -6.92
CA TRP A 196 -1.19 14.83 -6.92
C TRP A 196 -0.87 14.09 -8.23
N ASN A 197 -0.55 14.81 -9.31
CA ASN A 197 -0.04 14.25 -10.56
C ASN A 197 1.46 14.55 -10.80
N GLY A 198 2.12 15.22 -9.85
CA GLY A 198 3.50 15.67 -9.92
C GLY A 198 4.53 14.59 -9.57
N VAL A 199 5.80 14.85 -9.91
CA VAL A 199 6.89 13.88 -9.73
C VAL A 199 7.15 13.52 -8.26
N PHE A 200 7.12 14.49 -7.35
CA PHE A 200 7.44 14.27 -5.94
C PHE A 200 6.25 13.69 -5.17
N ALA A 201 5.05 14.14 -5.46
CA ALA A 201 3.86 13.69 -4.72
C ALA A 201 3.25 12.39 -5.25
N PHE A 202 3.48 12.04 -6.52
CA PHE A 202 2.88 10.84 -7.12
C PHE A 202 3.93 9.82 -7.60
N TRP A 203 4.79 10.20 -8.54
CA TRP A 203 5.64 9.22 -9.24
C TRP A 203 6.73 8.61 -8.36
N ILE A 204 7.45 9.44 -7.59
CA ILE A 204 8.47 8.95 -6.65
C ILE A 204 7.83 8.04 -5.58
N PRO A 205 6.74 8.45 -4.88
CA PRO A 205 6.05 7.58 -3.94
C PRO A 205 5.51 6.30 -4.56
N LEU A 206 4.97 6.34 -5.78
CA LEU A 206 4.46 5.15 -6.48
C LEU A 206 5.55 4.09 -6.68
N VAL A 207 6.73 4.51 -7.17
CA VAL A 207 7.87 3.61 -7.38
C VAL A 207 8.41 3.13 -6.04
N ALA A 208 8.60 4.03 -5.07
CA ALA A 208 9.11 3.68 -3.74
C ALA A 208 8.18 2.70 -3.01
N PHE A 209 6.86 2.91 -3.08
CA PHE A 209 5.85 2.01 -2.52
C PHE A 209 5.89 0.63 -3.18
N SER A 210 6.02 0.58 -4.50
CA SER A 210 6.11 -0.70 -5.24
C SER A 210 7.35 -1.49 -4.83
N VAL A 211 8.51 -0.83 -4.75
CA VAL A 211 9.77 -1.43 -4.27
C VAL A 211 9.62 -1.91 -2.82
N TRP A 212 9.01 -1.09 -1.96
CA TRP A 212 8.79 -1.41 -0.55
C TRP A 212 7.90 -2.64 -0.37
N MET A 213 6.76 -2.73 -1.07
CA MET A 213 5.84 -3.88 -1.04
C MET A 213 6.56 -5.19 -1.41
N ILE A 214 7.39 -5.15 -2.46
CA ILE A 214 8.17 -6.31 -2.91
C ILE A 214 9.23 -6.67 -1.86
N ALA A 215 10.01 -5.69 -1.40
CA ALA A 215 11.08 -5.90 -0.42
C ALA A 215 10.56 -6.48 0.90
N VAL A 216 9.48 -5.91 1.45
CA VAL A 216 8.81 -6.43 2.65
C VAL A 216 8.40 -7.87 2.43
N THR A 217 7.73 -8.19 1.32
CA THR A 217 7.29 -9.56 1.04
C THR A 217 8.45 -10.55 0.98
N LEU A 218 9.54 -10.20 0.28
CA LEU A 218 10.72 -11.06 0.19
C LEU A 218 11.36 -11.29 1.57
N VAL A 219 11.42 -10.25 2.40
CA VAL A 219 11.94 -10.36 3.77
C VAL A 219 11.03 -11.22 4.64
N LEU A 220 9.69 -11.08 4.55
CA LEU A 220 8.74 -11.95 5.26
C LEU A 220 8.96 -13.41 4.87
N LEU A 221 9.00 -13.71 3.56
CA LEU A 221 9.19 -15.08 3.05
C LEU A 221 10.51 -15.70 3.52
N ARG A 222 11.61 -14.92 3.48
CA ARG A 222 12.92 -15.35 3.97
C ARG A 222 12.91 -15.61 5.48
N SER A 223 12.32 -14.69 6.24
CA SER A 223 12.21 -14.74 7.70
C SER A 223 11.43 -15.97 8.16
N ILE A 224 10.28 -16.23 7.54
CA ILE A 224 9.43 -17.39 7.82
C ILE A 224 10.15 -18.69 7.45
N SER A 225 10.85 -18.72 6.30
CA SER A 225 11.58 -19.92 5.86
C SER A 225 12.76 -20.26 6.77
N ALA A 226 13.48 -19.25 7.28
CA ALA A 226 14.57 -19.44 8.23
C ALA A 226 14.06 -20.04 9.55
N GLU A 227 12.93 -19.55 10.06
CA GLU A 227 12.31 -20.08 11.26
C GLU A 227 11.81 -21.51 11.08
N GLN A 228 11.17 -21.82 9.96
CA GLN A 228 10.75 -23.19 9.62
C GLN A 228 11.94 -24.16 9.56
N ALA A 229 13.10 -23.72 9.08
CA ALA A 229 14.31 -24.54 9.06
C ALA A 229 14.83 -24.79 10.49
N ALA A 230 14.89 -23.75 11.32
CA ALA A 230 15.33 -23.85 12.70
C ALA A 230 14.42 -24.79 13.54
N GLU A 231 13.11 -24.79 13.31
CA GLU A 231 12.15 -25.70 13.97
C GLU A 231 12.31 -27.18 13.55
N ARG A 232 12.92 -27.47 12.39
CA ARG A 232 13.11 -28.84 11.88
C ARG A 232 14.44 -29.46 12.30
N SER A 233 15.44 -28.65 12.61
CA SER A 233 16.76 -29.09 13.09
C SER A 233 16.92 -29.55 14.56
N PRO A 234 15.91 -29.55 15.47
CA PRO A 234 16.10 -30.01 16.86
C PRO A 234 16.44 -31.49 17.04
N THR A 235 16.24 -32.35 16.04
CA THR A 235 16.28 -33.83 16.18
C THR A 235 17.65 -34.49 15.91
N LEU A 236 18.70 -33.75 15.56
CA LEU A 236 20.01 -34.33 15.18
C LEU A 236 21.09 -34.29 16.29
N VAL A 237 20.77 -33.81 17.50
CA VAL A 237 21.75 -33.67 18.62
C VAL A 237 21.43 -34.60 19.79
N ALA A 238 20.45 -35.51 19.65
CA ALA A 238 20.02 -36.43 20.70
C ALA A 238 20.18 -37.92 20.33
N SER A 239 21.19 -38.27 19.53
CA SER A 239 21.56 -39.66 19.21
C SER A 239 23.03 -39.92 19.47
#